data_AF-A0A5Y4PFX7-F1
#
_entry.id   AF-A0A5Y4PFX7-F1
#
_cell.length_a   1.000
_cell.length_b   1.000
_cell.length_c   1.000
_cell.angle_alpha   90.00
_cell.angle_beta   90.00
_cell.angle_gamma   90.00
#
_symmetry.space_group_name_H-M   'P 1'
#
loop_
_entity.id
_entity.type
_entity.pdbx_description
1 polymer ?
#
loop_
_entity_poly.entity_id
_entity_poly.type
_entity_poly.pdbx_seq_one_letter_code
_entity_poly.pdbx_strand_id
1 'polypeptide(L)'
;GTLVANDVNALGTGDITDNATLALNAVGDFDNAISGSGKVEKSGDDALTLSGSNTYTGGTLISSGTLVASNVEALGTGDVTDNATLELNTSGTFDNAISGSGQVVKSGDKMLTLSGANSYSGGTLISDGTLVASNVE
;
A
#
# COMPACT_ATOMS: atom_id res chain seq x y z
N GLY A 1 -9.11 -4.44 -18.26
CA GLY A 1 -10.45 -4.37 -17.64
C GLY A 1 -10.29 -4.01 -16.18
N THR A 2 -11.37 -3.69 -15.48
CA THR A 2 -11.30 -3.35 -14.05
C THR A 2 -12.24 -4.28 -13.29
N LEU A 3 -11.73 -4.90 -12.22
CA LEU A 3 -12.55 -5.57 -11.22
C LEU A 3 -12.69 -4.64 -10.02
N VAL A 4 -13.91 -4.47 -9.52
CA VAL A 4 -14.20 -3.63 -8.35
C VAL A 4 -14.67 -4.54 -7.21
N ALA A 5 -13.99 -4.51 -6.07
CA ALA A 5 -14.43 -5.15 -4.83
C ALA A 5 -14.81 -4.07 -3.81
N ASN A 6 -16.07 -4.10 -3.34
CA ASN A 6 -16.59 -3.18 -2.32
C ASN A 6 -16.65 -3.81 -0.92
N ASP A 7 -16.22 -5.06 -0.79
CA ASP A 7 -16.17 -5.82 0.46
C ASP A 7 -14.92 -6.72 0.37
N VAL A 8 -14.15 -6.80 1.45
CA VAL A 8 -12.93 -7.62 1.50
C VAL A 8 -13.21 -9.10 1.27
N ASN A 9 -14.42 -9.57 1.58
CA ASN A 9 -14.83 -10.96 1.40
C ASN A 9 -15.38 -11.25 -0.01
N ALA A 10 -15.58 -10.23 -0.85
CA ALA A 10 -16.22 -10.39 -2.16
C ALA A 10 -15.43 -11.29 -3.12
N LEU A 11 -14.12 -11.44 -2.89
CA LEU A 11 -13.21 -12.22 -3.72
C LEU A 11 -12.86 -13.58 -3.11
N GLY A 12 -13.49 -13.95 -1.99
CA GLY A 12 -13.16 -15.17 -1.24
C GLY A 12 -11.77 -15.10 -0.62
N THR A 13 -11.21 -16.26 -0.26
CA THR A 13 -9.92 -16.37 0.45
C THR A 13 -8.78 -16.89 -0.44
N GLY A 14 -8.99 -16.96 -1.75
CA GLY A 14 -8.01 -17.51 -2.70
C GLY A 14 -7.05 -16.46 -3.23
N ASP A 15 -5.90 -16.91 -3.74
CA ASP A 15 -4.94 -16.03 -4.40
C ASP A 15 -5.56 -15.35 -5.63
N ILE A 16 -5.13 -14.11 -5.88
CA ILE A 16 -5.58 -13.28 -6.98
C ILE A 16 -4.41 -13.10 -7.96
N THR A 17 -4.64 -13.41 -9.23
CA THR A 17 -3.75 -13.01 -10.32
C THR A 17 -4.37 -11.84 -11.08
N ASP A 18 -3.93 -10.63 -10.77
CA ASP A 18 -4.36 -9.42 -11.46
C ASP A 18 -3.36 -9.03 -12.56
N ASN A 19 -3.86 -8.97 -13.80
CA ASN A 19 -3.11 -8.49 -14.96
C ASN A 19 -3.73 -7.21 -15.55
N ALA A 20 -4.60 -6.53 -14.79
CA ALA A 20 -5.23 -5.30 -15.22
C ALA A 20 -5.38 -4.29 -14.08
N THR A 21 -6.59 -4.11 -13.54
CA THR A 21 -6.85 -3.19 -12.42
C THR A 21 -7.78 -3.86 -11.43
N LEU A 22 -7.28 -4.01 -10.21
CA LEU A 22 -8.05 -4.41 -9.04
C LEU A 22 -8.36 -3.17 -8.20
N ALA A 23 -9.60 -2.67 -8.29
CA ALA A 23 -10.09 -1.56 -7.49
C ALA A 23 -10.71 -2.08 -6.18
N LEU A 24 -10.10 -1.71 -5.07
CA LEU A 24 -10.53 -2.02 -3.71
C LEU A 24 -11.20 -0.78 -3.11
N ASN A 25 -12.53 -0.80 -3.09
CA ASN A 25 -13.38 0.18 -2.39
C ASN A 25 -14.01 -0.51 -1.16
N ALA A 26 -13.16 -1.18 -0.39
CA ALA A 26 -13.55 -1.99 0.75
C ALA A 26 -12.92 -1.45 2.03
N VAL A 27 -13.38 -1.98 3.17
CA VAL A 27 -12.91 -1.62 4.50
C VAL A 27 -12.53 -2.87 5.28
N GLY A 28 -11.59 -2.74 6.22
CA GLY A 28 -11.13 -3.86 7.04
C GLY A 28 -9.86 -4.52 6.49
N ASP A 29 -9.66 -5.79 6.80
CA ASP A 29 -8.43 -6.51 6.45
C ASP A 29 -8.61 -7.37 5.19
N PHE A 30 -7.69 -7.23 4.25
CA PHE A 30 -7.64 -7.99 3.01
C PHE A 30 -6.31 -8.75 2.93
N ASP A 31 -6.39 -10.06 3.14
CA ASP A 31 -5.25 -10.95 3.37
C ASP A 31 -4.88 -11.82 2.16
N ASN A 32 -5.69 -11.80 1.09
CA ASN A 32 -5.40 -12.53 -0.14
C ASN A 32 -4.05 -12.09 -0.73
N ALA A 33 -3.27 -13.06 -1.21
CA ALA A 33 -2.09 -12.79 -2.00
C ALA A 33 -2.50 -12.32 -3.41
N ILE A 34 -1.96 -11.18 -3.84
CA ILE A 34 -2.16 -10.58 -5.16
C ILE A 34 -0.85 -10.69 -5.95
N SER A 35 -0.95 -11.19 -7.17
CA SER A 35 0.16 -11.41 -8.10
C SER A 35 -0.18 -10.87 -9.49
N GLY A 36 0.81 -10.78 -10.38
CA GLY A 36 0.63 -10.40 -11.78
C GLY A 36 1.10 -8.99 -12.13
N SER A 37 0.82 -8.55 -13.36
CA SER A 37 1.30 -7.26 -13.87
C SER A 37 0.33 -6.09 -13.66
N GLY A 38 -0.84 -6.36 -13.08
CA GLY A 38 -1.89 -5.37 -12.85
C GLY A 38 -1.58 -4.42 -11.69
N LYS A 39 -2.44 -3.40 -11.56
CA LYS A 39 -2.37 -2.37 -10.51
C LYS A 39 -3.49 -2.54 -9.50
N VAL A 40 -3.20 -2.19 -8.25
CA VAL A 40 -4.19 -2.09 -7.18
C VAL A 40 -4.60 -0.63 -6.99
N GLU A 41 -5.90 -0.35 -6.92
CA GLU A 41 -6.43 0.98 -6.64
C GLU A 41 -7.25 0.99 -5.34
N LYS A 42 -6.80 1.71 -4.31
CA LYS A 42 -7.60 1.98 -3.10
C LYS A 42 -8.45 3.23 -3.32
N SER A 43 -9.74 3.09 -3.04
CA SER A 43 -10.71 4.19 -2.98
C SER A 43 -11.64 4.05 -1.78
N GLY A 44 -12.53 5.02 -1.57
CA GLY A 44 -13.39 5.09 -0.40
C GLY A 44 -12.68 5.76 0.78
N ASP A 45 -13.45 6.44 1.62
CA ASP A 45 -12.92 7.34 2.65
C ASP A 45 -12.35 6.61 3.88
N ASP A 46 -12.71 5.34 4.05
CA ASP A 46 -12.33 4.51 5.19
C ASP A 46 -10.98 3.78 4.99
N ALA A 47 -10.51 3.14 6.06
CA ALA A 47 -9.28 2.38 6.08
C ALA A 47 -9.45 0.95 5.50
N LEU A 48 -8.49 0.55 4.66
CA LEU A 48 -8.27 -0.83 4.21
C LEU A 48 -6.87 -1.27 4.61
N THR A 49 -6.74 -2.42 5.25
CA THR A 49 -5.45 -3.07 5.50
C THR A 49 -5.17 -4.08 4.41
N LEU A 50 -4.01 -3.98 3.75
CA LEU A 50 -3.42 -5.06 2.97
C LEU A 50 -2.40 -5.80 3.82
N SER A 51 -2.66 -7.09 4.01
CA SER A 51 -1.80 -7.98 4.81
C SER A 51 -1.28 -9.20 4.06
N GLY A 52 -1.77 -9.43 2.84
CA GLY A 52 -1.25 -10.48 1.96
C GLY A 52 0.22 -10.27 1.59
N SER A 53 0.93 -11.37 1.32
CA SER A 53 2.29 -11.33 0.75
C SER A 53 2.19 -11.11 -0.76
N ASN A 54 2.17 -9.85 -1.18
CA ASN A 54 1.84 -9.49 -2.55
C ASN A 54 3.09 -9.44 -3.45
N THR A 55 2.90 -9.78 -4.73
CA THR A 55 3.97 -9.83 -5.74
C THR A 55 3.59 -9.13 -7.04
N TYR A 56 2.46 -8.40 -7.05
CA TYR A 56 2.06 -7.63 -8.22
C TYR A 56 3.05 -6.50 -8.51
N THR A 57 3.23 -6.21 -9.80
CA THR A 57 4.27 -5.28 -10.26
C THR A 57 3.72 -3.98 -10.83
N GLY A 58 2.40 -3.87 -11.08
CA GLY A 58 1.80 -2.71 -11.73
C GLY A 58 1.64 -1.48 -10.84
N GLY A 59 1.98 -1.62 -9.55
CA GLY A 59 1.96 -0.53 -8.56
C GLY A 59 0.62 -0.37 -7.85
N THR A 60 0.59 0.58 -6.93
CA THR A 60 -0.55 0.88 -6.08
C THR A 60 -0.95 2.34 -6.20
N LEU A 61 -2.22 2.63 -6.44
CA LEU A 61 -2.77 3.99 -6.39
C LEU A 61 -3.71 4.12 -5.18
N ILE A 62 -3.44 5.08 -4.31
CA ILE A 62 -4.33 5.44 -3.19
C ILE A 62 -5.03 6.74 -3.57
N SER A 63 -6.31 6.64 -3.94
CA SER A 63 -7.09 7.80 -4.40
C SER A 63 -7.81 8.52 -3.26
N SER A 64 -8.19 7.80 -2.19
CA SER A 64 -8.94 8.32 -1.04
C SER A 64 -8.82 7.37 0.17
N GLY A 65 -9.13 7.90 1.36
CA GLY A 65 -9.07 7.20 2.63
C GLY A 65 -7.66 6.79 3.04
N THR A 66 -7.56 5.69 3.79
CA THR A 66 -6.28 5.16 4.28
C THR A 66 -6.03 3.78 3.72
N LEU A 67 -4.83 3.55 3.20
CA LEU A 67 -4.31 2.21 2.93
C LEU A 67 -3.27 1.87 3.98
N VAL A 68 -3.51 0.81 4.75
CA VAL A 68 -2.56 0.30 5.75
C VAL A 68 -1.81 -0.88 5.14
N ALA A 69 -0.48 -0.79 5.06
CA ALA A 69 0.40 -1.90 4.71
C ALA A 69 0.97 -2.53 5.99
N SER A 70 0.59 -3.76 6.30
CA SER A 70 0.98 -4.42 7.57
C SER A 70 2.30 -5.21 7.51
N ASN A 71 2.90 -5.33 6.32
CA ASN A 71 4.22 -5.92 6.08
C ASN A 71 4.87 -5.23 4.86
N VAL A 72 6.15 -5.46 4.59
CA VAL A 72 6.86 -4.76 3.50
C VAL A 72 6.48 -5.29 2.11
N GLU A 73 5.99 -6.53 2.03
CA GLU A 73 5.51 -7.16 0.80
C GLU A 73 4.05 -6.80 0.48
N ALA A 74 3.35 -6.11 1.38
CA ALA A 74 1.91 -5.88 1.28
C ALA A 74 1.49 -5.07 0.05
N LEU A 75 2.39 -4.27 -0.53
CA LEU A 75 2.10 -3.44 -1.70
C LEU A 75 2.78 -3.94 -2.99
N GLY A 76 3.25 -5.19 -3.00
CA GLY A 76 3.95 -5.76 -4.15
C GLY A 76 5.29 -5.06 -4.40
N THR A 77 5.76 -5.09 -5.64
CA THR A 77 7.07 -4.51 -6.02
C THR A 77 6.96 -3.26 -6.90
N GLY A 78 5.75 -2.89 -7.31
CA GLY A 78 5.51 -1.66 -8.08
C GLY A 78 5.41 -0.42 -7.20
N ASP A 79 5.63 0.75 -7.79
CA ASP A 79 5.61 2.02 -7.05
C ASP A 79 4.22 2.37 -6.48
N VAL A 80 4.23 3.25 -5.48
CA VAL A 80 3.01 3.78 -4.83
C VAL A 80 2.78 5.23 -5.27
N THR A 81 1.60 5.49 -5.83
CA THR A 81 1.07 6.84 -5.99
C THR A 81 0.07 7.10 -4.87
N ASP A 82 0.46 7.86 -3.86
CA ASP A 82 -0.38 8.22 -2.72
C ASP A 82 -0.97 9.63 -2.89
N ASN A 83 -2.28 9.72 -3.03
CA ASN A 83 -3.03 10.98 -3.03
C ASN A 83 -3.92 11.14 -1.79
N ALA A 84 -3.77 10.29 -0.78
CA ALA A 84 -4.54 10.36 0.46
C ALA A 84 -3.67 10.03 1.66
N THR A 85 -3.76 8.82 2.21
CA THR A 85 -2.91 8.39 3.32
C THR A 85 -2.42 6.96 3.11
N LEU A 86 -1.10 6.81 3.08
CA LEU A 86 -0.42 5.53 3.18
C LEU A 86 0.09 5.34 4.62
N GLU A 87 -0.47 4.37 5.34
CA GLU A 87 0.05 3.96 6.65
C GLU A 87 0.92 2.71 6.52
N LEU A 88 2.19 2.84 6.93
CA LEU A 88 3.17 1.76 6.98
C LEU A 88 3.26 1.24 8.41
N ASN A 89 2.42 0.25 8.72
CA ASN A 89 2.43 -0.48 9.99
C ASN A 89 3.34 -1.72 9.85
N THR A 90 4.61 -1.48 9.58
CA THR A 90 5.58 -2.53 9.25
C THR A 90 6.99 -2.16 9.71
N SER A 91 7.91 -3.12 9.58
CA SER A 91 9.33 -2.98 9.87
C SER A 91 10.17 -3.67 8.80
N GLY A 92 11.42 -3.26 8.63
CA GLY A 92 12.30 -3.78 7.58
C GLY A 92 12.61 -2.70 6.54
N THR A 93 12.75 -3.10 5.28
CA THR A 93 13.03 -2.19 4.16
C THR A 93 11.82 -2.16 3.23
N PHE A 94 11.30 -0.97 2.96
CA PHE A 94 10.23 -0.72 2.01
C PHE A 94 10.84 -0.07 0.75
N ASP A 95 10.95 -0.87 -0.30
CA ASP A 95 11.71 -0.53 -1.52
C ASP A 95 10.89 0.25 -2.55
N ASN A 96 9.56 0.21 -2.50
CA ASN A 96 8.69 0.89 -3.46
C ASN A 96 8.90 2.41 -3.39
N ALA A 97 9.02 3.09 -4.53
CA ALA A 97 9.03 4.54 -4.53
C ALA A 97 7.62 5.07 -4.22
N ILE A 98 7.54 6.03 -3.29
CA ILE A 98 6.28 6.70 -2.94
C ILE A 98 6.26 8.09 -3.57
N SER A 99 5.19 8.40 -4.30
CA SER A 99 4.97 9.68 -4.96
C SER A 99 3.56 10.21 -4.66
N GLY A 100 3.28 11.46 -5.03
CA GLY A 100 1.93 12.04 -4.95
C GLY A 100 1.77 13.11 -3.87
N SER A 101 0.51 13.43 -3.56
CA SER A 101 0.13 14.53 -2.66
C SER A 101 -0.29 14.07 -1.26
N GLY A 102 -0.40 12.75 -1.04
CA GLY A 102 -0.81 12.15 0.21
C GLY A 102 0.24 12.18 1.31
N GLN A 103 -0.21 11.82 2.52
CA GLN A 103 0.60 11.72 3.72
C GLN A 103 1.07 10.28 3.94
N VAL A 104 2.37 10.12 4.22
CA VAL A 104 2.91 8.86 4.73
C VAL A 104 2.84 8.84 6.25
N VAL A 105 2.27 7.79 6.83
CA VAL A 105 2.23 7.55 8.27
C VAL A 105 3.10 6.34 8.58
N LYS A 106 4.11 6.51 9.43
CA LYS A 106 4.83 5.40 10.05
C LYS A 106 4.19 5.05 11.39
N SER A 107 3.70 3.82 11.50
CA SER A 107 3.18 3.24 12.74
C SER A 107 3.89 1.92 13.06
N GLY A 108 3.58 1.33 14.21
CA GLY A 108 4.32 0.18 14.75
C GLY A 108 5.62 0.58 15.45
N ASP A 109 6.02 -0.19 16.45
CA ASP A 109 7.10 0.12 17.40
C ASP A 109 8.52 -0.05 16.83
N LYS A 110 8.65 -0.76 15.72
CA LYS A 110 9.94 -1.13 15.11
C LYS A 110 10.44 -0.11 14.08
N MET A 111 11.69 -0.33 13.67
CA MET A 111 12.36 0.44 12.62
C MET A 111 11.86 0.06 11.22
N LEU A 112 11.57 1.05 10.40
CA LEU A 112 11.31 0.93 8.97
C LEU A 112 12.32 1.79 8.20
N THR A 113 12.88 1.25 7.13
CA THR A 113 13.70 1.96 6.17
C THR A 113 12.91 2.20 4.89
N LEU A 114 12.79 3.45 4.46
CA LEU A 114 12.33 3.82 3.13
C LEU A 114 13.55 3.95 2.22
N SER A 115 13.71 3.00 1.30
CA SER A 115 14.83 2.93 0.34
C SER A 115 14.44 3.36 -1.07
N GLY A 116 13.15 3.39 -1.38
CA GLY A 116 12.64 3.89 -2.67
C GLY A 116 12.97 5.36 -2.93
N ALA A 117 12.95 5.77 -4.20
CA ALA A 117 13.13 7.15 -4.62
C ALA A 117 11.87 8.00 -4.35
N ASN A 118 11.67 8.36 -3.09
CA ASN A 118 10.44 9.01 -2.63
C ASN A 118 10.34 10.48 -3.08
N SER A 119 9.17 10.87 -3.57
CA SER A 119 8.85 12.22 -4.10
C SER A 119 7.49 12.76 -3.65
N TYR A 120 6.84 12.11 -2.68
CA TYR A 120 5.57 12.56 -2.12
C TYR A 120 5.69 13.90 -1.39
N SER A 121 4.60 14.68 -1.39
CA SER A 121 4.59 16.07 -0.93
C SER A 121 3.70 16.34 0.28
N GLY A 122 2.82 15.40 0.67
CA GLY A 122 1.88 15.58 1.80
C GLY A 122 2.49 15.42 3.19
N GLY A 123 3.80 15.18 3.27
CA GLY A 123 4.56 15.07 4.51
C GLY A 123 4.55 13.67 5.12
N THR A 124 5.24 13.54 6.25
CA THR A 124 5.44 12.27 6.97
C THR A 124 5.04 12.43 8.43
N LEU A 125 4.13 11.59 8.91
CA LEU A 125 3.81 11.46 10.32
C LEU A 125 4.50 10.21 10.89
N ILE A 126 5.24 10.36 11.98
CA ILE A 126 5.79 9.22 12.73
C ILE A 126 4.96 9.10 14.00
N SER A 127 3.99 8.19 13.98
CA SER A 127 3.11 7.93 15.12
C SER A 127 3.77 7.04 16.16
N ASP A 128 4.63 6.09 15.72
CA ASP A 128 5.42 5.22 16.60
C ASP A 128 6.66 4.65 15.87
N GLY A 129 7.61 4.16 16.67
CA GLY A 129 8.84 3.51 16.21
C GLY A 129 9.86 4.47 15.58
N THR A 130 10.65 3.93 14.64
CA THR A 130 11.73 4.67 13.96
C THR A 130 11.55 4.60 12.45
N LEU A 131 11.67 5.74 11.78
CA LEU A 131 11.71 5.82 10.32
C LEU A 131 13.12 6.25 9.88
N VAL A 132 13.71 5.49 8.96
CA VAL A 132 14.99 5.81 8.31
C VAL A 132 14.70 6.05 6.83
N ALA A 133 15.17 7.17 6.28
CA ALA A 133 15.18 7.40 4.84
C ALA A 133 16.62 7.18 4.34
N SER A 134 16.82 6.20 3.46
CA SER A 134 18.17 5.84 2.96
C SER A 134 18.46 6.36 1.55
N ASN A 135 17.44 6.80 0.81
CA ASN A 135 17.61 7.45 -0.48
C ASN A 135 17.26 8.94 -0.34
N VAL A 136 18.26 9.74 0.03
CA VAL A 136 18.18 11.20 0.05
C VAL A 136 19.04 11.69 -1.11
N GLU A 137 18.40 12.09 -2.22
CA GLU A 137 19.07 12.89 -3.25
C GLU A 137 19.12 14.37 -2.83
#